data_AF-A0A1F2QZ86-F1
#
_entry.id   AF-A0A1F2QZ86-F1
#
_cell.length_a   1.000
_cell.length_b   1.000
_cell.length_c   1.000
_cell.angle_alpha   90.00
_cell.angle_beta   90.00
_cell.angle_gamma   90.00
#
_symmetry.space_group_name_H-M   'P 1'
#
loop_
_entity.id
_entity.type
_entity.pdbx_description
1 polymer ?
#
loop_
_entity_poly.entity_id
_entity_poly.type
_entity_poly.pdbx_seq_one_letter_code
_entity_poly.pdbx_strand_id
1 'polypeptide(L)'
;MARSFSVEDLLARRPMDESPERHALFHRLNNQLGIILAHAELLEAKVPDAMNRARAGQIVASALEAMTTAKEIRRATDSPAQSQ
;
A
#
# COMPACT_ATOMS: atom_id res chain seq x y z
N MET A 1 -26.65 20.45 22.72
CA MET A 1 -27.31 19.12 22.69
C MET A 1 -26.33 18.12 22.10
N ALA A 2 -25.81 17.20 22.90
CA ALA A 2 -24.95 16.12 22.40
C ALA A 2 -25.83 15.10 21.66
N ARG A 3 -25.52 14.83 20.39
CA ARG A 3 -26.24 13.84 19.58
C ARG A 3 -25.87 12.45 20.11
N SER A 4 -26.76 11.80 20.83
CA SER A 4 -26.62 10.38 21.17
C SER A 4 -26.87 9.57 19.90
N PHE A 5 -25.82 8.94 19.35
CA PHE A 5 -25.93 8.00 18.25
C PHE A 5 -26.45 6.66 18.79
N SER A 6 -27.44 6.05 18.13
CA SER A 6 -27.91 4.72 18.52
C SER A 6 -26.83 3.68 18.25
N VAL A 7 -26.84 2.56 18.99
CA VAL A 7 -26.06 1.37 18.66
C VAL A 7 -26.44 0.88 17.26
N GLU A 8 -27.70 1.03 16.83
CA GLU A 8 -28.08 0.78 15.43
C GLU A 8 -27.41 1.74 14.44
N ASP A 9 -27.16 3.01 14.76
CA ASP A 9 -26.46 3.93 13.85
C ASP A 9 -24.98 3.58 13.71
N LEU A 10 -24.37 3.10 14.80
CA LEU A 10 -23.00 2.58 14.83
C LEU A 10 -22.86 1.26 14.06
N LEU A 11 -23.90 0.41 14.07
CA LEU A 11 -23.97 -0.84 13.31
C LEU A 11 -24.48 -0.65 11.87
N ALA A 12 -25.25 0.42 11.60
CA ALA A 12 -25.77 0.82 10.29
C ALA A 12 -24.80 1.70 9.49
N ARG A 13 -23.76 2.23 10.14
CA ARG A 13 -22.44 2.29 9.52
C ARG A 13 -22.09 0.86 9.13
N ARG A 14 -22.54 0.47 7.92
CA ARG A 14 -22.17 -0.80 7.31
C ARG A 14 -20.64 -0.96 7.48
N PRO A 15 -20.10 -2.20 7.59
CA PRO A 15 -18.71 -2.38 7.16
C PRO A 15 -18.66 -1.66 5.82
N MET A 16 -17.85 -0.60 5.72
CA MET A 16 -17.99 0.44 4.70
C MET A 16 -18.12 -0.20 3.30
N ASP A 17 -18.38 0.60 2.28
CA ASP A 17 -17.80 0.26 0.97
C ASP A 17 -16.26 0.19 1.11
N GLU A 18 -15.73 -0.80 1.85
CA GLU A 18 -14.32 -0.99 2.14
C GLU A 18 -13.64 -1.52 0.89
N SER A 19 -14.36 -2.25 0.03
CA SER A 19 -13.75 -2.78 -1.19
C SER A 19 -13.32 -1.68 -2.17
N PRO A 20 -14.15 -0.67 -2.54
CA PRO A 20 -13.73 0.36 -3.48
C PRO A 20 -12.67 1.30 -2.90
N GLU A 21 -12.80 1.69 -1.62
CA GLU A 21 -11.81 2.56 -0.97
C GLU A 21 -10.47 1.85 -0.76
N ARG A 22 -10.47 0.59 -0.28
CA ARG A 22 -9.23 -0.21 -0.17
C ARG A 22 -8.60 -0.44 -1.53
N HIS A 23 -9.37 -0.75 -2.57
CA HIS A 23 -8.84 -0.88 -3.92
C HIS A 23 -8.19 0.42 -4.40
N ALA A 24 -8.81 1.57 -4.15
CA ALA A 24 -8.24 2.88 -4.49
C ALA A 24 -6.94 3.15 -3.72
N LEU A 25 -6.88 2.82 -2.42
CA LEU A 25 -5.68 2.96 -1.60
C LEU A 25 -4.54 2.05 -2.09
N PHE A 26 -4.81 0.76 -2.38
CA PHE A 26 -3.80 -0.14 -2.93
C PHE A 26 -3.31 0.29 -4.30
N HIS A 27 -4.19 0.82 -5.16
CA HIS A 27 -3.78 1.39 -6.43
C HIS A 27 -2.85 2.60 -6.23
N ARG A 28 -3.22 3.54 -5.34
CA ARG A 28 -2.40 4.71 -5.02
C ARG A 28 -1.04 4.32 -4.43
N LEU A 29 -1.02 3.37 -3.50
CA LEU A 29 0.20 2.84 -2.89
C LEU A 29 1.12 2.22 -3.94
N ASN A 30 0.60 1.32 -4.78
CA ASN A 30 1.41 0.69 -5.82
C ASN A 30 1.93 1.70 -6.85
N ASN A 31 1.15 2.73 -7.18
CA ASN A 31 1.63 3.82 -8.04
C ASN A 31 2.78 4.60 -7.39
N GLN A 32 2.69 4.93 -6.10
CA GLN A 32 3.75 5.61 -5.37
C GLN A 32 5.02 4.74 -5.29
N LEU A 33 4.89 3.45 -5.03
CA LEU A 33 6.01 2.51 -5.02
C LEU A 33 6.66 2.38 -6.40
N GLY A 34 5.87 2.36 -7.48
CA GLY A 34 6.38 2.35 -8.86
C GLY A 34 7.18 3.61 -9.19
N ILE A 35 6.72 4.79 -8.76
CA ILE A 35 7.48 6.04 -8.93
C ILE A 35 8.80 5.98 -8.15
N ILE A 36 8.78 5.54 -6.90
CA ILE A 36 9.99 5.40 -6.07
C ILE A 36 10.99 4.44 -6.72
N LEU A 37 10.51 3.29 -7.20
CA LEU A 37 11.33 2.29 -7.89
C LEU A 37 11.99 2.87 -9.13
N ALA A 38 11.23 3.51 -10.02
CA ALA A 38 11.76 4.11 -11.24
C ALA A 38 12.82 5.20 -10.95
N HIS A 39 12.60 6.01 -9.90
CA HIS A 39 13.57 7.01 -9.47
C HIS A 39 14.84 6.37 -8.90
N ALA A 40 14.71 5.30 -8.13
CA ALA A 40 15.85 4.58 -7.56
C ALA A 40 16.68 3.87 -8.65
N GLU A 41 16.03 3.22 -9.61
CA GLU A 41 16.69 2.60 -10.77
C GLU A 41 17.43 3.65 -11.62
N LEU A 42 16.80 4.80 -11.87
CA LEU A 42 17.45 5.90 -12.60
C LEU A 42 18.66 6.46 -11.83
N LEU A 43 18.55 6.56 -10.50
CA LEU A 43 19.66 7.00 -9.64
C LEU A 43 20.80 5.99 -9.67
N GLU A 44 20.51 4.69 -9.53
CA GLU A 44 21.50 3.62 -9.60
C GLU A 44 22.25 3.62 -10.94
N ALA A 45 21.53 3.83 -12.05
CA ALA A 45 22.10 3.87 -13.38
C ALA A 45 22.95 5.12 -13.66
N LYS A 46 22.61 6.27 -13.06
CA LYS A 46 23.22 7.57 -13.42
C LYS A 46 24.25 8.10 -12.43
N VAL A 47 24.30 7.58 -11.21
CA VAL A 47 25.22 8.12 -10.20
C VAL A 47 26.65 7.62 -10.44
N PRO A 48 27.65 8.53 -10.50
CA PRO A 48 29.04 8.16 -10.75
C PRO A 48 29.75 7.58 -9.53
N ASP A 49 29.28 7.89 -8.32
CA ASP A 49 29.86 7.43 -7.06
C ASP A 49 29.34 6.03 -6.66
N ALA A 50 30.26 5.13 -6.31
CA ALA A 50 29.94 3.74 -6.00
C ALA A 50 29.10 3.58 -4.73
N MET A 51 29.33 4.42 -3.72
CA MET A 51 28.59 4.35 -2.46
C MET A 51 27.14 4.77 -2.68
N ASN A 52 26.90 5.86 -3.40
CA ASN A 52 25.55 6.32 -3.72
C ASN A 52 24.82 5.37 -4.69
N ARG A 53 25.52 4.72 -5.63
CA ARG A 53 24.92 3.64 -6.44
C ARG A 53 24.48 2.46 -5.58
N ALA A 54 25.33 1.99 -4.66
CA ALA A 54 24.97 0.90 -3.77
C ALA A 54 23.74 1.24 -2.91
N ARG A 55 23.65 2.49 -2.44
CA ARG A 55 22.47 2.97 -1.72
C ARG A 55 21.22 3.04 -2.60
N ALA A 56 21.36 3.43 -3.86
CA ALA A 56 20.24 3.40 -4.81
C ALA A 56 19.74 1.97 -5.05
N GLY A 57 20.66 1.00 -5.25
CA GLY A 57 20.30 -0.42 -5.37
C GLY A 57 19.62 -0.99 -4.12
N GLN A 58 20.00 -0.54 -2.92
CA GLN A 58 19.26 -0.88 -1.69
C GLN A 58 17.82 -0.35 -1.71
N ILE A 59 17.60 0.87 -2.19
CA ILE A 59 16.25 1.44 -2.31
C ILE A 59 15.42 0.66 -3.34
N VAL A 60 16.02 0.25 -4.46
CA VAL A 60 15.39 -0.63 -5.46
C VAL A 60 14.92 -1.93 -4.80
N ALA A 61 15.81 -2.61 -4.08
CA ALA A 61 15.49 -3.85 -3.37
C ALA A 61 14.34 -3.66 -2.37
N SER A 62 14.41 -2.63 -1.53
CA SER A 62 13.36 -2.35 -0.54
C SER A 62 12.02 -1.96 -1.18
N ALA A 63 12.02 -1.27 -2.32
CA ALA A 63 10.78 -0.95 -3.04
C ALA A 63 10.10 -2.20 -3.59
N LEU A 64 10.87 -3.14 -4.15
CA LEU A 64 10.36 -4.43 -4.63
C LEU A 64 9.79 -5.29 -3.49
N GLU A 65 10.48 -5.31 -2.34
CA GLU A 65 9.98 -5.98 -1.13
C GLU A 65 8.67 -5.33 -0.66
N ALA A 66 8.60 -4.00 -0.61
CA ALA A 66 7.40 -3.28 -0.21
C ALA A 66 6.21 -3.55 -1.15
N MET A 67 6.43 -3.64 -2.46
CA MET A 67 5.40 -4.03 -3.43
C MET A 67 4.90 -5.46 -3.20
N THR A 68 5.81 -6.37 -2.86
CA THR A 68 5.46 -7.76 -2.50
C THR A 68 4.59 -7.79 -1.25
N THR A 69 5.01 -7.10 -0.19
CA THR A 69 4.23 -6.96 1.05
C THR A 69 2.85 -6.34 0.78
N ALA A 70 2.77 -5.28 -0.03
CA ALA A 70 1.49 -4.66 -0.38
C ALA A 70 0.54 -5.64 -1.10
N LYS A 71 1.06 -6.50 -1.96
CA LYS A 71 0.30 -7.56 -2.64
C LYS A 71 -0.19 -8.62 -1.66
N GLU A 72 0.63 -9.00 -0.68
CA GLU A 72 0.26 -9.95 0.37
C GLU A 72 -0.82 -9.40 1.28
N ILE A 73 -0.70 -8.14 1.74
CA ILE A 73 -1.74 -7.46 2.52
C ILE A 73 -3.05 -7.46 1.73
N ARG A 74 -3.03 -7.08 0.45
CA ARG A 74 -4.23 -7.09 -0.40
C ARG A 74 -4.87 -8.48 -0.46
N ARG A 75 -4.09 -9.54 -0.63
CA ARG A 75 -4.60 -10.93 -0.66
C ARG A 75 -5.24 -11.35 0.68
N ALA A 76 -4.63 -10.95 1.79
CA ALA A 76 -5.15 -11.23 3.13
C ALA A 76 -6.45 -10.47 3.41
N THR A 77 -6.59 -9.23 2.90
CA THR A 77 -7.79 -8.40 3.09
C THR A 77 -8.90 -8.68 2.09
N ASP A 78 -8.57 -9.19 0.90
CA ASP A 78 -9.55 -9.56 -0.14
C ASP A 78 -10.09 -10.99 0.07
N SER A 79 -9.49 -11.79 0.96
CA SER A 79 -10.06 -13.09 1.33
C SER A 79 -11.37 -12.87 2.09
N PRO A 80 -12.52 -13.31 1.56
CA PRO A 80 -13.74 -13.34 2.35
C PRO A 80 -13.45 -14.26 3.54
N ALA A 81 -13.72 -13.77 4.74
CA ALA A 81 -13.70 -14.59 5.95
C ALA A 81 -14.38 -15.92 5.61
N GLN A 82 -13.62 -17.02 5.66
CA GLN A 82 -14.16 -18.34 5.48
C GLN A 82 -15.26 -18.49 6.53
N SER A 83 -16.50 -18.44 6.07
CA SER A 83 -17.65 -18.88 6.85
C SER A 83 -17.48 -20.40 6.99
N GLN A 84 -16.98 -20.81 8.15
CA GLN A 84 -17.15 -22.15 8.71
C GLN A 84 -17.86 -22.00 10.04
#